data_AF-A0A379ZW75-F1
#
_entry.id   AF-A0A379ZW75-F1
#
_cell.length_a   1.000
_cell.length_b   1.000
_cell.length_c   1.000
_cell.angle_alpha   90.00
_cell.angle_beta   90.00
_cell.angle_gamma   90.00
#
_symmetry.space_group_name_H-M   'P 1'
#
loop_
_entity.id
_entity.type
_entity.pdbx_description
1 polymer ?
#
loop_
_entity_poly.entity_id
_entity_poly.type
_entity_poly.pdbx_seq_one_letter_code
_entity_poly.pdbx_strand_id
1 'polypeptide(L)'
;MLITSVDNQVWLLAVLERANPEMAELSVPGDLHIRSSGEISLSSEALRVSASQGDCHISEMQYSGDKLSAWVSLSRMVGKHSESIWQTITQVSHNLLRTTRQTEQVRAGQLDMQAEDYARLHAQNTVITSKAITKVDAEQIHMG
;
A
#
# COMPACT_ATOMS: atom_id res chain seq x y z
N MET A 1 14.51 39.54 1.65
CA MET A 1 13.51 38.81 0.83
C MET A 1 13.19 39.65 -0.39
N LEU A 2 13.07 39.04 -1.57
CA LEU A 2 12.64 39.72 -2.80
C LEU A 2 11.17 39.39 -3.05
N ILE A 3 10.31 40.40 -2.93
CA ILE A 3 8.86 40.29 -3.11
C ILE A 3 8.46 41.21 -4.26
N THR A 4 7.63 40.72 -5.17
CA THR A 4 6.95 41.58 -6.15
C THR A 4 5.44 41.38 -6.05
N SER A 5 4.67 42.41 -6.41
CA SER A 5 3.23 42.30 -6.51
C SER A 5 2.77 42.67 -7.91
N VAL A 6 1.97 41.78 -8.51
CA VAL A 6 1.37 41.95 -9.83
C VAL A 6 -0.08 41.51 -9.71
N ASP A 7 -1.02 42.32 -10.18
CA ASP A 7 -2.47 42.00 -10.21
C ASP A 7 -3.03 41.49 -8.88
N ASN A 8 -2.65 42.15 -7.77
CA ASN A 8 -3.09 41.81 -6.42
C ASN A 8 -2.61 40.43 -5.91
N GLN A 9 -1.63 39.84 -6.60
CA GLN A 9 -0.91 38.64 -6.17
C GLN A 9 0.49 39.03 -5.70
N VAL A 10 1.00 38.33 -4.69
CA VAL A 10 2.33 38.54 -4.13
C VAL A 10 3.19 37.36 -4.51
N TRP A 11 4.32 37.64 -5.16
CA TRP A 11 5.29 36.64 -5.60
C TRP A 11 6.54 36.72 -4.74
N LEU A 12 6.90 35.59 -4.12
CA LEU A 12 8.18 35.41 -3.46
C LEU A 12 9.17 34.90 -4.51
N LEU A 13 10.12 35.76 -4.90
CA LEU A 13 11.12 35.44 -5.90
C LEU A 13 12.38 34.82 -5.28
N ALA A 14 12.76 35.31 -4.09
CA ALA A 14 13.90 34.80 -3.35
C ALA A 14 13.81 35.12 -1.84
N VAL A 15 14.29 34.21 -1.01
CA VAL A 15 14.59 34.47 0.40
C VAL A 15 16.10 34.76 0.52
N LEU A 16 16.47 36.04 0.60
CA LEU A 16 17.87 36.48 0.62
C LEU A 16 18.57 36.28 1.97
N GLU A 17 17.81 36.36 3.06
CA GLU A 17 18.31 36.24 4.43
C GLU A 17 17.19 35.68 5.31
N ARG A 18 17.53 34.79 6.25
CA ARG A 18 16.58 34.19 7.20
C ARG A 18 16.92 34.66 8.61
N ALA A 19 15.90 35.09 9.35
CA ALA A 19 16.06 35.48 10.75
C ALA A 19 16.46 34.30 11.65
N ASN A 20 15.98 33.08 11.32
CA ASN A 20 16.45 31.84 11.91
C ASN A 20 16.94 30.91 10.77
N PRO A 21 18.25 30.63 10.67
CA PRO A 21 18.76 29.74 9.64
C PRO A 21 18.38 28.27 9.86
N GLU A 22 18.05 27.88 11.09
CA GLU A 22 17.76 26.48 11.46
C GLU A 22 16.31 26.07 11.17
N MET A 23 15.41 27.03 10.95
CA MET A 23 13.98 26.75 10.76
C MET A 23 13.38 27.61 9.66
N ALA A 24 12.66 26.97 8.73
CA ALA A 24 11.75 27.65 7.82
C ALA A 24 10.42 26.89 7.77
N GLU A 25 9.34 27.67 7.83
CA GLU A 25 7.97 27.17 7.81
C GLU A 25 7.22 27.83 6.66
N LEU A 26 6.54 27.02 5.85
CA LEU A 26 5.57 27.49 4.86
C LEU A 26 4.18 27.19 5.38
N SER A 27 3.50 28.22 5.87
CA SER A 27 2.14 28.13 6.40
C SER A 27 1.23 29.10 5.64
N VAL A 28 0.10 28.59 5.14
CA VAL A 28 -0.90 29.35 4.41
C VAL A 28 -2.28 29.11 5.01
N PRO A 29 -3.16 30.14 5.07
CA PRO A 29 -4.49 29.99 5.64
C PRO A 29 -5.47 29.21 4.74
N GLY A 30 -5.12 29.00 3.47
CA GLY A 30 -5.96 28.32 2.48
C GLY A 30 -5.20 27.21 1.75
N ASP A 31 -5.64 26.90 0.54
CA ASP A 31 -5.08 25.79 -0.24
C ASP A 31 -3.63 26.06 -0.68
N LEU A 32 -2.77 25.06 -0.53
CA LEU A 32 -1.40 25.06 -1.04
C LEU A 32 -1.25 24.05 -2.16
N HIS A 33 -0.90 24.53 -3.36
CA HIS A 33 -0.54 23.68 -4.49
C HIS A 33 0.97 23.74 -4.74
N ILE A 34 1.65 22.62 -4.58
CA ILE A 34 3.06 22.45 -4.96
C ILE A 34 3.09 21.69 -6.27
N ARG A 35 3.61 22.32 -7.33
CA ARG A 35 3.71 21.74 -8.67
C ARG A 35 5.11 21.99 -9.24
N SER A 36 5.67 20.97 -9.88
CA SER A 36 6.89 21.07 -10.70
C SER A 36 6.58 20.52 -12.09
N SER A 37 7.14 21.12 -13.14
CA SER A 37 7.16 20.50 -14.47
C SER A 37 8.19 19.38 -14.58
N GLY A 38 9.12 19.32 -13.62
CA GLY A 38 10.11 18.25 -13.47
C GLY A 38 9.91 17.50 -12.16
N GLU A 39 11.00 17.29 -11.42
CA GLU A 39 11.00 16.57 -10.16
C GLU A 39 10.57 17.45 -8.97
N ILE A 40 9.96 16.82 -7.97
CA ILE A 40 9.88 17.33 -6.59
C ILE A 40 10.66 16.34 -5.71
N SER A 41 11.78 16.79 -5.14
CA SER A 41 12.60 15.99 -4.24
C SER A 41 12.42 16.47 -2.80
N LEU A 42 12.08 15.55 -1.88
CA LEU A 42 11.93 15.84 -0.45
C LEU A 42 12.90 14.93 0.32
N SER A 43 13.92 15.53 0.94
CA SER A 43 14.91 14.83 1.75
C SER A 43 14.92 15.41 3.16
N SER A 44 14.70 14.55 4.14
CA SER A 44 14.59 14.93 5.56
C SER A 44 14.90 13.73 6.44
N GLU A 45 15.31 13.96 7.68
CA GLU A 45 15.38 12.91 8.70
C GLU A 45 14.01 12.28 8.98
N ALA A 46 12.93 13.08 8.92
CA ALA A 46 11.57 12.61 9.10
C ALA A 46 10.58 13.36 8.20
N LEU A 47 9.81 12.63 7.40
CA LEU A 47 8.67 13.13 6.62
C LEU A 47 7.37 12.71 7.30
N ARG A 48 6.53 13.68 7.69
CA ARG A 48 5.20 13.44 8.26
C ARG A 48 4.14 14.06 7.37
N VAL A 49 3.21 13.24 6.87
CA VAL A 49 2.06 13.68 6.09
C VAL A 49 0.80 13.28 6.84
N SER A 50 -0.05 14.26 7.16
CA SER A 50 -1.33 14.04 7.81
C SER A 50 -2.42 14.75 7.02
N ALA A 51 -3.43 13.98 6.60
CA ALA A 51 -4.57 14.47 5.86
C ALA A 51 -5.81 13.62 6.19
N SER A 52 -6.99 14.22 6.16
CA SER A 52 -8.26 13.49 6.30
C SER A 52 -8.60 12.68 5.04
N GLN A 53 -8.17 13.16 3.87
CA GLN A 53 -8.32 12.50 2.57
C GLN A 53 -7.02 12.66 1.78
N GLY A 54 -6.57 11.59 1.14
CA GLY A 54 -5.42 11.60 0.24
C GLY A 54 -5.76 10.88 -1.05
N ASP A 55 -5.42 11.50 -2.18
CA ASP A 55 -5.40 10.87 -3.50
C ASP A 55 -3.97 10.96 -4.02
N CYS A 56 -3.38 9.81 -4.30
CA CYS A 56 -1.99 9.69 -4.71
C CYS A 56 -1.90 8.76 -5.91
N HIS A 57 -1.62 9.33 -7.07
CA HIS A 57 -1.41 8.57 -8.29
C HIS A 57 0.08 8.46 -8.57
N ILE A 58 0.62 7.26 -8.36
CA ILE A 58 2.03 6.95 -8.61
C ILE A 58 2.09 5.74 -9.54
N SER A 59 2.61 5.95 -10.76
CA SER A 59 2.75 4.86 -11.75
C SER A 59 3.81 3.84 -11.33
N GLU A 60 4.90 4.29 -10.69
CA GLU A 60 5.96 3.42 -10.17
C GLU A 60 6.44 3.96 -8.81
N MET A 61 6.37 3.13 -7.78
CA MET A 61 6.86 3.44 -6.43
C MET A 61 7.99 2.49 -6.07
N GLN A 62 9.16 3.03 -5.76
CA GLN A 62 10.24 2.29 -5.11
C GLN A 62 10.29 2.71 -3.64
N TYR A 63 10.04 1.76 -2.74
CA TYR A 63 10.12 1.96 -1.30
C TYR A 63 11.24 1.11 -0.72
N SER A 64 12.07 1.70 0.14
CA SER A 64 13.10 1.00 0.90
C SER A 64 13.00 1.40 2.37
N GLY A 65 12.74 0.44 3.25
CA GLY A 65 12.62 0.66 4.69
C GLY A 65 12.27 -0.62 5.44
N ASP A 66 12.50 -0.62 6.76
CA ASP A 66 12.37 -1.84 7.58
C ASP A 66 10.92 -2.28 7.81
N LYS A 67 9.96 -1.35 7.80
CA LYS A 67 8.55 -1.60 8.13
C LYS A 67 7.63 -0.72 7.30
N LEU A 68 6.48 -1.27 6.91
CA LEU A 68 5.36 -0.54 6.33
C LEU A 68 4.08 -1.00 7.04
N SER A 69 3.36 -0.05 7.64
CA SER A 69 2.08 -0.33 8.31
C SER A 69 0.97 0.44 7.62
N ALA A 70 -0.01 -0.28 7.07
CA ALA A 70 -1.19 0.31 6.45
C ALA A 70 -2.46 -0.29 7.07
N TRP A 71 -3.34 0.57 7.57
CA TRP A 71 -4.65 0.16 8.07
C TRP A 71 -5.70 0.51 7.03
N VAL A 72 -5.99 -0.44 6.14
CA VAL A 72 -7.02 -0.28 5.12
C VAL A 72 -8.35 -0.80 5.68
N SER A 73 -9.26 0.11 6.02
CA SER A 73 -10.65 -0.27 6.30
C SER A 73 -11.38 -0.38 4.96
N LEU A 74 -11.73 -1.60 4.56
CA LEU A 74 -12.44 -1.84 3.31
C LEU A 74 -13.84 -1.21 3.39
N SER A 75 -14.00 0.03 2.90
CA SER A 75 -15.31 0.52 2.52
C SER A 75 -15.71 -0.24 1.25
N ARG A 76 -16.85 -0.92 1.30
CA ARG A 76 -17.37 -1.72 0.20
C ARG A 76 -17.63 -0.79 -0.99
N MET A 77 -16.66 -0.67 -1.90
CA MET A 77 -16.76 0.22 -3.06
C MET A 77 -17.57 -0.48 -4.15
N VAL A 78 -18.90 -0.46 -4.00
CA VAL A 78 -19.83 -0.73 -5.10
C VAL A 78 -20.17 0.63 -5.71
N GLY A 79 -19.28 1.15 -6.55
CA GLY A 79 -19.40 2.44 -7.22
C GLY A 79 -18.85 2.31 -8.63
N LYS A 80 -19.69 2.62 -9.62
CA LYS A 80 -19.50 2.38 -11.06
C LYS A 80 -18.11 2.85 -11.56
N HIS A 81 -17.42 1.96 -12.29
CA HIS A 81 -16.22 2.20 -13.12
C HIS A 81 -14.81 2.12 -12.50
N SER A 82 -14.61 1.50 -11.35
CA SER A 82 -13.26 1.09 -10.94
C SER A 82 -13.29 -0.28 -10.29
N GLU A 83 -13.42 -1.32 -11.11
CA GLU A 83 -12.88 -2.62 -10.72
C GLU A 83 -11.37 -2.41 -10.53
N SER A 84 -10.94 -2.38 -9.28
CA SER A 84 -9.52 -2.37 -8.93
C SER A 84 -8.95 -3.72 -9.37
N ILE A 85 -8.53 -3.82 -10.62
CA ILE A 85 -7.81 -4.97 -11.15
C ILE A 85 -6.38 -4.87 -10.62
N TRP A 86 -6.14 -5.44 -9.45
CA TRP A 86 -4.79 -5.75 -9.01
C TRP A 86 -4.26 -6.81 -9.97
N GLN A 87 -3.32 -6.44 -10.84
CA GLN A 87 -2.84 -7.33 -11.90
C GLN A 87 -2.09 -8.53 -11.30
N THR A 88 -1.18 -8.27 -10.35
CA THR A 88 -0.44 -9.29 -9.60
C THR A 88 0.11 -8.67 -8.30
N ILE A 89 0.03 -9.38 -7.17
CA ILE A 89 0.80 -9.06 -5.96
C ILE A 89 1.73 -10.25 -5.72
N THR A 90 3.04 -10.06 -5.89
CA THR A 90 4.05 -11.08 -5.59
C THR A 90 4.68 -10.75 -4.26
N GLN A 91 4.50 -11.62 -3.26
CA GLN A 91 5.12 -11.48 -1.95
C GLN A 91 6.23 -12.51 -1.81
N VAL A 92 7.47 -12.05 -1.74
CA VAL A 92 8.63 -12.87 -1.36
C VAL A 92 8.96 -12.52 0.09
N SER A 93 8.68 -13.44 1.01
CA SER A 93 9.01 -13.27 2.43
C SER A 93 9.61 -14.57 2.96
N HIS A 94 10.59 -14.46 3.86
CA HIS A 94 11.08 -15.63 4.60
C HIS A 94 10.02 -16.18 5.56
N ASN A 95 9.11 -15.34 6.06
CA ASN A 95 8.02 -15.74 6.95
C ASN A 95 6.73 -14.97 6.60
N LEU A 96 5.62 -15.68 6.43
CA LEU A 96 4.29 -15.10 6.25
C LEU A 96 3.31 -15.74 7.24
N LEU A 97 2.72 -14.92 8.12
CA LEU A 97 1.65 -15.36 9.03
C LEU A 97 0.34 -14.68 8.64
N ARG A 98 -0.68 -15.47 8.33
CA ARG A 98 -2.04 -15.01 8.09
C ARG A 98 -2.97 -15.53 9.17
N THR A 99 -3.71 -14.62 9.82
CA THR A 99 -4.69 -14.95 10.86
C THR A 99 -6.05 -14.34 10.51
N THR A 100 -7.05 -15.19 10.30
CA THR A 100 -8.43 -14.77 10.00
C THR A 100 -9.34 -15.17 11.16
N ARG A 101 -10.09 -14.22 11.75
CA ARG A 101 -10.87 -14.49 12.98
C ARG A 101 -12.16 -15.28 12.77
N GLN A 102 -12.80 -15.13 11.62
CA GLN A 102 -14.14 -15.70 11.37
C GLN A 102 -14.15 -16.60 10.14
N THR A 103 -13.93 -16.05 8.95
CA THR A 103 -14.02 -16.81 7.71
C THR A 103 -13.02 -16.28 6.70
N GLU A 104 -12.25 -17.19 6.12
CA GLU A 104 -11.42 -16.94 4.96
C GLU A 104 -12.06 -17.63 3.75
N GLN A 105 -12.41 -16.87 2.71
CA GLN A 105 -12.91 -17.41 1.45
C GLN A 105 -11.92 -17.08 0.33
N VAL A 106 -11.40 -18.11 -0.34
CA VAL A 106 -10.54 -17.96 -1.51
C VAL A 106 -11.33 -18.38 -2.74
N ARG A 107 -11.48 -17.47 -3.72
CA ARG A 107 -12.07 -17.75 -5.03
C ARG A 107 -11.01 -17.48 -6.08
N ALA A 108 -10.49 -18.53 -6.69
CA ALA A 108 -9.41 -18.43 -7.68
C ALA A 108 -9.71 -19.33 -8.88
N GLY A 109 -9.22 -18.96 -10.06
CA GLY A 109 -9.25 -19.83 -11.24
C GLY A 109 -8.33 -21.04 -11.05
N GLN A 110 -7.17 -20.83 -10.44
CA GLN A 110 -6.23 -21.85 -10.02
C GLN A 110 -5.72 -21.51 -8.61
N LEU A 111 -5.66 -22.52 -7.75
CA LEU A 111 -5.08 -22.42 -6.40
C LEU A 111 -3.95 -23.43 -6.33
N ASP A 112 -2.73 -22.94 -6.19
CA ASP A 112 -1.53 -23.75 -6.03
C ASP A 112 -0.94 -23.49 -4.65
N MET A 113 -0.65 -24.55 -3.90
CA MET A 113 -0.04 -24.49 -2.59
C MET A 113 1.10 -25.49 -2.54
N GLN A 114 2.32 -24.99 -2.39
CA GLN A 114 3.51 -25.80 -2.25
C GLN A 114 4.16 -25.52 -0.90
N ALA A 115 4.56 -26.59 -0.21
CA ALA A 115 5.34 -26.52 1.03
C ALA A 115 6.59 -27.40 0.85
N GLU A 116 7.73 -26.94 1.37
CA GLU A 116 9.00 -27.68 1.29
C GLU A 116 9.04 -28.86 2.28
N ASP A 117 8.57 -28.63 3.52
CA ASP A 117 8.63 -29.63 4.58
C ASP A 117 7.28 -30.33 4.83
N TYR A 118 6.27 -29.60 5.28
CA TYR A 118 4.94 -30.14 5.55
C TYR A 118 3.84 -29.11 5.32
N ALA A 119 2.67 -29.58 4.88
CA ALA A 119 1.43 -28.82 4.85
C ALA A 119 0.43 -29.44 5.81
N ARG A 120 -0.17 -28.63 6.70
CA ARG A 120 -1.17 -29.09 7.67
C ARG A 120 -2.49 -28.38 7.45
N LEU A 121 -3.53 -29.15 7.17
CA LEU A 121 -4.92 -28.70 7.21
C LEU A 121 -5.57 -29.26 8.47
N HIS A 122 -6.03 -28.37 9.36
CA HIS A 122 -6.70 -28.77 10.59
C HIS A 122 -8.00 -27.98 10.74
N ALA A 123 -9.11 -28.71 10.83
CA ALA A 123 -10.45 -28.16 11.01
C ALA A 123 -11.31 -29.18 11.76
N GLN A 124 -12.42 -28.72 12.35
CA GLN A 124 -13.42 -29.64 12.90
C GLN A 124 -14.01 -30.54 11.81
N ASN A 125 -14.26 -29.97 10.63
CA ASN A 125 -14.71 -30.69 9.44
C ASN A 125 -13.92 -30.18 8.23
N THR A 126 -13.40 -31.09 7.41
CA THR A 126 -12.72 -30.78 6.14
C THR A 126 -13.52 -31.37 4.99
N VAL A 127 -13.91 -30.53 4.03
CA VAL A 127 -14.65 -30.95 2.83
C VAL A 127 -13.82 -30.61 1.60
N ILE A 128 -13.49 -31.62 0.80
CA ILE A 128 -12.79 -31.48 -0.48
C ILE A 128 -13.73 -32.00 -1.57
N THR A 129 -14.02 -31.18 -2.58
CA THR A 129 -14.89 -31.54 -3.69
C THR A 129 -14.22 -31.19 -5.01
N SER A 130 -14.04 -32.20 -5.86
CA SER A 130 -13.44 -32.07 -7.18
C SER A 130 -14.40 -32.63 -8.23
N LYS A 131 -14.59 -31.91 -9.34
CA LYS A 131 -15.47 -32.37 -10.43
C LYS A 131 -14.85 -33.50 -11.26
N ALA A 132 -13.53 -33.48 -11.43
CA ALA A 132 -12.82 -34.40 -12.30
C ALA A 132 -11.95 -35.39 -11.51
N ILE A 133 -10.99 -34.89 -10.72
CA ILE A 133 -10.04 -35.75 -10.00
C ILE A 133 -9.58 -35.11 -8.69
N THR A 134 -9.43 -35.95 -7.67
CA THR A 134 -8.61 -35.67 -6.49
C THR A 134 -7.50 -36.72 -6.49
N LYS A 135 -6.25 -36.30 -6.64
CA LYS A 135 -5.10 -37.20 -6.61
C LYS A 135 -4.37 -37.01 -5.29
N VAL A 136 -4.13 -38.10 -4.57
CA VAL A 136 -3.30 -38.15 -3.37
C VAL A 136 -2.22 -39.20 -3.62
N ASP A 137 -0.97 -38.81 -3.47
CA ASP A 137 0.20 -39.66 -3.71
C ASP A 137 1.18 -39.43 -2.57
N ALA A 138 1.60 -40.52 -1.92
CA ALA A 138 2.49 -40.49 -0.76
C ALA A 138 3.11 -41.87 -0.55
N GLU A 139 4.29 -41.92 0.08
CA GLU A 139 4.89 -43.19 0.54
C GLU A 139 3.97 -43.93 1.52
N GLN A 140 3.26 -43.18 2.36
CA GLN A 140 2.28 -43.71 3.30
C GLN A 140 1.06 -42.80 3.40
N ILE A 141 -0.12 -43.41 3.42
CA ILE A 141 -1.40 -42.75 3.65
C ILE A 141 -2.06 -43.41 4.86
N HIS A 142 -2.20 -42.64 5.94
CA HIS A 142 -2.92 -43.06 7.14
C HIS A 142 -4.32 -42.42 7.12
N MET A 143 -5.35 -43.24 6.96
CA MET A 143 -6.75 -42.81 6.88
C MET A 143 -7.56 -43.55 7.95
N GLY A 144 -8.19 -42.81 8.87
CA GLY A 144 -8.96 -43.33 9.99
C GLY A 144 -9.76 -42.24 10.69
#